data_AF-A0A401RJJ5-F1
#
_entry.id   AF-A0A401RJJ5-F1
#
_cell.length_a   1.000
_cell.length_b   1.000
_cell.length_c   1.000
_cell.angle_alpha   90.00
_cell.angle_beta   90.00
_cell.angle_gamma   90.00
#
_symmetry.space_group_name_H-M   'P 1'
#
loop_
_entity.id
_entity.type
_entity.pdbx_description
1 polymer ?
#
loop_
_entity_poly.entity_id
_entity_poly.type
_entity_poly.pdbx_seq_one_letter_code
_entity_poly.pdbx_strand_id
1 'polypeptide(L)'
;MWSLGVITYMLLSGLSPFLGDSDAETLSNILTTNCNFDDEAFENISEEGKDFIANLLIREKSGRLSAAQCLKHPWLSNIAAKSKQSKIQLKSQLLLKKYVMKRLWKVEQVMKQFVILRNEARQLFDLTVGENLSEREQRSSIRFKCVLTNTILDVLRQRPGWVEVKDEGDWDFYWCDISWLRENFGYTYMDEHVRVCHFRNHYELTRKNFMVKNLKRFRKQLEREQGKQEAAKCDFFPKTFELPVEYHLFVEEFKRNPGITWIMKPVARSQGKGIFLFRKLKDIMEWRKYVPLKAWLYRDGFARFSNTRFSLSSIDDHFIHLTNVAVQKTAPDYDPEKGCKWLMQQLRQYLTAKHGTEAVEALFRDMDNIFIKSLQSVQTVIINDKHCFELYGYDILIDKNLKPWLLEVNASPSLIASSQEDYELKCRLLEDTVHVVDMEGRLSGKEKQVGGFDLMWNDGPVYSDGNFDGGVNLISNTHLGCINDRKKQLWQLLKPLSTQKK
;
A
#
# COMPACT_ATOMS: atom_id res chain seq x y z
N MET A 1 16.49 17.72 26.50
CA MET A 1 17.21 19.00 26.70
C MET A 1 18.19 19.26 25.57
N TRP A 2 19.28 18.49 25.40
CA TRP A 2 20.19 18.62 24.23
C TRP A 2 19.46 18.70 22.88
N SER A 3 18.61 17.72 22.56
CA SER A 3 17.83 17.70 21.31
C SER A 3 16.84 18.87 21.17
N LEU A 4 16.41 19.47 22.30
CA LEU A 4 15.61 20.70 22.28
C LEU A 4 16.49 21.89 21.90
N GLY A 5 17.70 22.01 22.46
CA GLY A 5 18.68 23.03 22.06
C GLY A 5 19.01 22.97 20.57
N VAL A 6 19.24 21.77 20.02
CA VAL A 6 19.47 21.57 18.58
C VAL A 6 18.26 22.02 17.75
N ILE A 7 17.05 21.61 18.12
CA ILE A 7 15.82 22.01 17.41
C ILE A 7 15.58 23.52 17.53
N THR A 8 15.78 24.13 18.69
CA THR A 8 15.64 25.58 18.89
C THR A 8 16.68 26.36 18.07
N TYR A 9 17.96 25.96 18.09
CA TYR A 9 18.98 26.55 17.21
C TYR A 9 18.55 26.50 15.74
N MET A 10 18.11 25.33 15.26
CA MET A 10 17.65 25.14 13.88
C MET A 10 16.43 26.01 13.53
N LEU A 11 15.46 26.13 14.44
CA LEU A 11 14.24 26.93 14.21
C LEU A 11 14.51 28.44 14.20
N LEU A 12 15.41 28.93 15.06
CA LEU A 12 15.69 30.36 15.14
C LEU A 12 16.64 30.83 14.04
N SER A 13 17.71 30.09 13.74
CA SER A 13 18.74 30.47 12.75
C SER A 13 18.50 29.93 11.34
N GLY A 14 17.94 28.73 11.23
CA GLY A 14 17.83 27.98 9.98
C GLY A 14 19.04 27.11 9.64
N LEU A 15 20.09 27.12 10.47
CA LEU A 15 21.33 26.35 10.30
C LEU A 15 21.38 25.15 11.27
N SER A 16 22.33 24.23 11.09
CA SER A 16 22.63 23.18 12.08
C SER A 16 23.76 23.65 13.00
N PRO A 17 23.68 23.44 14.33
CA PRO A 17 24.68 23.93 15.29
C PRO A 17 26.06 23.26 15.17
N PHE A 18 26.16 22.14 14.46
CA PHE A 18 27.40 21.35 14.38
C PHE A 18 27.78 20.89 12.96
N LEU A 19 27.07 21.34 11.90
CA LEU A 19 27.39 20.90 10.53
C LEU A 19 28.71 21.52 10.06
N GLY A 20 29.72 20.68 9.86
CA GLY A 20 30.92 21.00 9.08
C GLY A 20 30.72 20.73 7.58
N ASP A 21 31.72 21.07 6.76
CA ASP A 21 31.67 20.72 5.33
C ASP A 21 31.91 19.22 5.08
N SER A 22 32.60 18.53 6.02
CA SER A 22 32.71 17.07 6.05
C SER A 22 31.95 16.40 7.21
N ASP A 23 31.68 15.09 7.08
CA ASP A 23 31.03 14.31 8.13
C ASP A 23 31.95 14.09 9.35
N ALA A 24 33.27 13.94 9.12
CA ALA A 24 34.27 13.83 10.19
C ALA A 24 34.37 15.13 11.02
N GLU A 25 34.35 16.28 10.36
CA GLU A 25 34.29 17.60 10.99
C GLU A 25 32.95 17.81 11.74
N THR A 26 31.83 17.37 11.15
CA THR A 26 30.52 17.39 11.81
C THR A 26 30.52 16.57 13.11
N LEU A 27 31.14 15.38 13.09
CA LEU A 27 31.34 14.57 14.29
C LEU A 27 32.26 15.26 15.30
N SER A 28 33.35 15.89 14.84
CA SER A 28 34.25 16.68 15.70
C SER A 28 33.52 17.83 16.41
N ASN A 29 32.70 18.59 15.69
CA ASN A 29 31.91 19.70 16.25
C ASN A 29 30.89 19.21 17.29
N ILE A 30 30.27 18.03 17.09
CA ILE A 30 29.39 17.40 18.09
C ILE A 30 30.19 17.00 19.35
N LEU A 31 31.35 16.33 19.18
CA LEU A 31 32.17 15.81 20.28
C LEU A 31 32.82 16.92 21.11
N THR A 32 33.27 18.00 20.46
CA THR A 32 33.80 19.21 21.10
C THR A 32 32.71 20.14 21.61
N THR A 33 31.48 20.00 21.10
CA THR A 33 30.35 20.91 21.38
C THR A 33 30.62 22.35 20.87
N ASN A 34 31.35 22.45 19.76
CA ASN A 34 31.65 23.71 19.06
C ASN A 34 30.43 24.24 18.31
N CYS A 35 29.54 24.94 19.02
CA CYS A 35 28.33 25.56 18.49
C CYS A 35 28.55 27.07 18.29
N ASN A 36 28.88 27.49 17.07
CA ASN A 36 28.99 28.91 16.73
C ASN A 36 27.61 29.57 16.60
N PHE A 37 27.49 30.85 16.97
CA PHE A 37 26.28 31.66 16.76
C PHE A 37 26.52 32.62 15.58
N ASP A 38 26.38 32.10 14.36
CA ASP A 38 26.61 32.82 13.10
C ASP A 38 25.93 34.21 13.05
N ASP A 39 26.70 35.28 12.86
CA ASP A 39 26.22 36.65 12.97
C ASP A 39 25.10 36.99 11.98
N GLU A 40 25.14 36.46 10.74
CA GLU A 40 24.13 36.77 9.72
C GLU A 40 22.79 36.05 9.98
N ALA A 41 22.86 34.83 10.53
CA ALA A 41 21.70 34.03 10.92
C ALA A 41 21.14 34.40 12.30
N PHE A 42 21.96 34.96 13.20
CA PHE A 42 21.57 35.37 14.56
C PHE A 42 21.37 36.89 14.76
N GLU A 43 21.65 37.72 13.76
CA GLU A 43 21.36 39.18 13.68
C GLU A 43 20.02 39.60 14.30
N ASN A 44 18.96 38.81 14.09
CA ASN A 44 17.59 39.12 14.47
C ASN A 44 17.05 38.25 15.63
N ILE A 45 17.93 37.57 16.38
CA ILE A 45 17.59 36.70 17.50
C ILE A 45 18.07 37.35 18.80
N SER A 46 17.17 37.52 19.77
CA SER A 46 17.51 38.19 21.03
C SER A 46 18.51 37.39 21.87
N GLU A 47 19.29 38.10 22.70
CA GLU A 47 20.34 37.50 23.52
C GLU A 47 19.79 36.43 24.47
N GLU A 48 18.58 36.58 25.04
CA GLU A 48 18.01 35.53 25.89
C GLU A 48 17.69 34.25 25.10
N GLY A 49 17.53 34.35 23.78
CA GLY A 49 17.34 33.21 22.87
C GLY A 49 18.64 32.49 22.55
N LYS A 50 19.74 33.23 22.39
CA LYS A 50 21.10 32.67 22.28
C LYS A 50 21.50 31.96 23.59
N ASP A 51 21.29 32.64 24.71
CA ASP A 51 21.50 32.13 26.08
C ASP A 51 20.67 30.87 26.36
N PHE A 52 19.38 30.84 26.00
CA PHE A 52 18.54 29.65 26.13
C PHE A 52 19.07 28.44 25.33
N ILE A 53 19.63 28.68 24.14
CA ILE A 53 20.26 27.62 23.34
C ILE A 53 21.58 27.16 23.97
N ALA A 54 22.44 28.09 24.39
CA ALA A 54 23.73 27.78 25.01
C ALA A 54 23.55 26.89 26.25
N ASN A 55 22.62 27.25 27.14
CA ASN A 55 22.29 26.48 28.35
C ASN A 55 21.59 25.12 28.08
N LEU A 56 21.26 24.80 26.83
CA LEU A 56 20.75 23.49 26.39
C LEU A 56 21.79 22.65 25.65
N LEU A 57 22.74 23.29 24.97
CA LEU A 57 23.82 22.69 24.20
C LEU A 57 25.12 22.53 25.01
N ILE A 58 25.02 22.28 26.32
CA ILE A 58 26.17 21.90 27.16
C ILE A 58 26.48 20.41 26.96
N ARG A 59 27.75 20.01 26.88
CA ARG A 59 28.17 18.60 26.65
C ARG A 59 27.72 17.65 27.77
N GLU A 60 27.88 18.07 29.02
CA GLU A 60 27.46 17.29 30.18
C GLU A 60 25.94 17.34 30.40
N LYS A 61 25.36 16.25 30.92
CA LYS A 61 23.93 16.18 31.25
C LYS A 61 23.57 17.04 32.47
N SER A 62 24.50 17.16 33.42
CA SER A 62 24.45 17.91 34.68
C SER A 62 24.28 19.42 34.49
N GLY A 63 25.05 20.03 33.58
CA GLY A 63 25.04 21.48 33.37
C GLY A 63 23.86 22.02 32.56
N ARG A 64 23.06 21.17 31.92
CA ARG A 64 21.92 21.59 31.08
C ARG A 64 20.72 22.02 31.93
N LEU A 65 20.03 23.06 31.50
CA LEU A 65 18.71 23.39 32.06
C LEU A 65 17.74 22.20 31.96
N SER A 66 17.09 21.88 33.08
CA SER A 66 15.93 20.98 33.11
C SER A 66 14.70 21.64 32.48
N ALA A 67 13.71 20.85 32.06
CA ALA A 67 12.47 21.38 31.49
C ALA A 67 11.74 22.39 32.42
N ALA A 68 11.80 22.17 33.74
CA ALA A 68 11.21 23.07 34.73
C ALA A 68 11.97 24.41 34.86
N GLN A 69 13.27 24.44 34.58
CA GLN A 69 14.05 25.69 34.51
C GLN A 69 13.84 26.38 33.15
N CYS A 70 13.77 25.63 32.04
CA CYS A 70 13.45 26.18 30.73
C CYS A 70 12.10 26.92 30.70
N LEU A 71 11.06 26.37 31.33
CA LEU A 71 9.75 27.03 31.44
C LEU A 71 9.76 28.31 32.28
N LYS A 72 10.81 28.54 33.08
CA LYS A 72 11.06 29.76 33.85
C LYS A 72 12.07 30.71 33.20
N HIS A 73 12.59 30.37 32.02
CA HIS A 73 13.66 31.13 31.38
C HIS A 73 13.18 32.53 30.93
N PRO A 74 13.96 33.61 31.11
CA PRO A 74 13.57 34.96 30.69
C PRO A 74 13.11 35.06 29.22
N TRP A 75 13.70 34.24 28.34
CA TRP A 75 13.32 34.15 26.93
C TRP A 75 11.85 33.78 26.72
N LEU A 76 11.35 32.77 27.46
CA LEU A 76 9.98 32.25 27.35
C LEU A 76 8.97 32.97 28.26
N SER A 77 9.39 33.99 29.00
CA SER A 77 8.48 34.83 29.79
C SER A 77 7.76 35.86 28.90
N ASN A 78 6.51 36.19 29.26
CA ASN A 78 5.72 37.27 28.66
C ASN A 78 5.62 37.26 27.10
N ILE A 79 5.63 36.07 26.49
CA ILE A 79 5.64 35.88 25.02
C ILE A 79 4.55 36.69 24.32
N ALA A 80 3.33 36.74 24.86
CA ALA A 80 2.20 37.48 24.27
C ALA A 80 2.30 39.02 24.36
N ALA A 81 3.28 39.55 25.11
CA ALA A 81 3.67 40.96 25.09
C ALA A 81 4.84 41.17 24.12
N LYS A 82 5.91 40.35 24.23
CA LYS A 82 7.07 40.39 23.32
C LYS A 82 6.65 40.27 21.84
N SER A 83 5.72 39.38 21.52
CA SER A 83 5.20 39.16 20.16
C SER A 83 4.38 40.32 19.57
N LYS A 84 3.96 41.30 20.39
CA LYS A 84 3.28 42.52 19.93
C LYS A 84 4.27 43.65 19.61
N GLN A 85 5.49 43.59 20.16
CA GLN A 85 6.51 44.63 20.02
C GLN A 85 7.34 44.48 18.73
N SER A 86 7.46 43.27 18.18
CA SER A 86 8.34 42.98 17.04
C SER A 86 7.61 42.29 15.88
N LYS A 87 7.49 42.96 14.73
CA LYS A 87 7.02 42.37 13.45
C LYS A 87 8.17 41.83 12.59
N ILE A 88 9.17 41.22 13.22
CA ILE A 88 10.39 40.73 12.55
C ILE A 88 10.14 39.33 11.98
N GLN A 89 10.44 39.12 10.69
CA GLN A 89 10.42 37.80 10.07
C GLN A 89 11.83 37.23 10.03
N LEU A 90 12.11 36.18 10.82
CA LEU A 90 13.42 35.54 10.86
C LEU A 90 13.81 34.96 9.49
N LYS A 91 15.08 35.21 9.09
CA LYS A 91 15.73 34.61 7.92
C LYS A 91 15.69 33.07 7.95
N SER A 92 15.53 32.46 9.13
CA SER A 92 15.51 31.01 9.31
C SER A 92 14.49 30.26 8.45
N GLN A 93 13.33 30.84 8.13
CA GLN A 93 12.36 30.20 7.23
C GLN A 93 12.90 30.01 5.80
N LEU A 94 13.89 30.81 5.41
CA LEU A 94 14.61 30.77 4.14
C LEU A 94 15.91 29.96 4.27
N LEU A 95 16.62 30.10 5.39
CA LEU A 95 17.84 29.35 5.68
C LEU A 95 17.59 27.86 5.96
N LEU A 96 16.52 27.47 6.67
CA LEU A 96 16.08 26.06 6.79
C LEU A 96 15.79 25.45 5.41
N LYS A 97 15.16 26.22 4.51
CA LYS A 97 14.93 25.77 3.14
C LYS A 97 16.25 25.57 2.40
N LYS A 98 17.18 26.53 2.47
CA LYS A 98 18.54 26.38 1.90
C LYS A 98 19.32 25.21 2.54
N TYR A 99 19.20 24.96 3.84
CA TYR A 99 19.87 23.87 4.56
C TYR A 99 19.32 22.51 4.12
N VAL A 100 17.99 22.36 4.10
CA VAL A 100 17.32 21.15 3.59
C VAL A 100 17.65 20.95 2.10
N MET A 101 17.67 22.01 1.30
CA MET A 101 18.12 21.97 -0.10
C MET A 101 19.60 21.58 -0.22
N LYS A 102 20.55 22.13 0.57
CA LYS A 102 21.99 21.79 0.51
C LYS A 102 22.21 20.31 0.89
N ARG A 103 21.43 19.78 1.85
CA ARG A 103 21.46 18.36 2.21
C ARG A 103 20.84 17.46 1.14
N LEU A 104 19.71 17.87 0.54
CA LEU A 104 19.14 17.20 -0.64
C LEU A 104 20.09 17.27 -1.84
N TRP A 105 20.85 18.35 -2.02
CA TRP A 105 21.86 18.50 -3.08
C TRP A 105 23.07 17.59 -2.87
N LYS A 106 23.59 17.42 -1.65
CA LYS A 106 24.62 16.40 -1.37
C LYS A 106 24.12 14.99 -1.76
N VAL A 107 22.86 14.67 -1.46
CA VAL A 107 22.23 13.41 -1.90
C VAL A 107 22.06 13.36 -3.44
N GLU A 108 21.61 14.45 -4.07
CA GLU A 108 21.40 14.53 -5.51
C GLU A 108 22.70 14.39 -6.31
N GLN A 109 23.81 14.96 -5.82
CA GLN A 109 25.13 14.84 -6.46
C GLN A 109 25.68 13.42 -6.33
N VAL A 110 25.55 12.77 -5.16
CA VAL A 110 25.87 11.34 -4.99
C VAL A 110 25.02 10.49 -5.94
N MET A 111 23.71 10.75 -6.03
CA MET A 111 22.82 10.04 -6.95
C MET A 111 23.15 10.28 -8.43
N LYS A 112 23.64 11.47 -8.81
CA LYS A 112 24.16 11.75 -10.16
C LYS A 112 25.43 10.97 -10.45
N GLN A 113 26.36 10.89 -9.50
CA GLN A 113 27.56 10.06 -9.62
C GLN A 113 27.18 8.58 -9.84
N PHE A 114 26.23 8.06 -9.06
CA PHE A 114 25.68 6.70 -9.24
C PHE A 114 24.98 6.51 -10.59
N VAL A 115 24.29 7.51 -11.14
CA VAL A 115 23.65 7.42 -12.46
C VAL A 115 24.67 7.45 -13.61
N ILE A 116 25.75 8.23 -13.48
CA ILE A 116 26.85 8.23 -14.46
C ILE A 116 27.55 6.87 -14.45
N LEU A 117 28.02 6.41 -13.27
CA LEU A 117 28.63 5.09 -13.10
C LEU A 117 27.73 3.95 -13.59
N ARG A 118 26.41 4.03 -13.37
CA ARG A 118 25.42 3.07 -13.87
C ARG A 118 25.29 3.07 -15.40
N ASN A 119 25.44 4.22 -16.06
CA ASN A 119 25.37 4.30 -17.52
C ASN A 119 26.67 3.82 -18.18
N GLU A 120 27.82 4.12 -17.58
CA GLU A 120 29.13 3.61 -17.99
C GLU A 120 29.20 2.08 -17.80
N ALA A 121 28.77 1.59 -16.63
CA ALA A 121 28.63 0.15 -16.37
C ALA A 121 27.66 -0.52 -17.35
N ARG A 122 26.62 0.17 -17.83
CA ARG A 122 25.67 -0.38 -18.82
C ARG A 122 26.30 -0.53 -20.21
N GLN A 123 27.16 0.40 -20.64
CA GLN A 123 27.91 0.23 -21.88
C GLN A 123 28.94 -0.91 -21.82
N LEU A 124 29.46 -1.23 -20.62
CA LEU A 124 30.26 -2.45 -20.39
C LEU A 124 29.39 -3.72 -20.34
N PHE A 125 28.17 -3.63 -19.80
CA PHE A 125 27.23 -4.74 -19.66
C PHE A 125 26.71 -5.27 -21.01
N ASP A 126 26.40 -4.38 -21.96
CA ASP A 126 25.95 -4.77 -23.30
C ASP A 126 27.07 -5.46 -24.13
N LEU A 127 28.33 -5.41 -23.68
CA LEU A 127 29.47 -6.16 -24.24
C LEU A 127 29.74 -7.50 -23.51
N THR A 128 29.08 -7.78 -22.39
CA THR A 128 29.36 -8.94 -21.50
C THR A 128 28.14 -9.84 -21.27
N VAL A 129 27.26 -9.94 -22.27
CA VAL A 129 26.04 -10.79 -22.27
C VAL A 129 26.35 -12.31 -22.38
N GLY A 130 27.59 -12.73 -22.07
CA GLY A 130 28.03 -14.13 -22.13
C GLY A 130 28.01 -14.89 -20.80
N GLU A 131 28.21 -14.22 -19.65
CA GLU A 131 28.64 -14.91 -18.41
C GLU A 131 27.66 -14.83 -17.23
N ASN A 132 26.71 -13.88 -17.24
CA ASN A 132 25.79 -13.62 -16.12
C ASN A 132 24.60 -14.61 -16.00
N LEU A 133 24.88 -15.91 -16.06
CA LEU A 133 23.95 -16.97 -15.67
C LEU A 133 24.23 -17.51 -14.25
N SER A 134 25.48 -17.48 -13.79
CA SER A 134 25.95 -18.15 -12.57
C SER A 134 25.50 -17.50 -11.25
N GLU A 135 25.46 -16.17 -11.12
CA GLU A 135 25.08 -15.51 -9.86
C GLU A 135 23.62 -15.80 -9.46
N ARG A 136 22.72 -16.07 -10.44
CA ARG A 136 21.34 -16.47 -10.15
C ARG A 136 21.21 -17.88 -9.58
N GLU A 137 22.21 -18.73 -9.78
CA GLU A 137 22.21 -20.12 -9.30
C GLU A 137 22.69 -20.24 -7.84
N GLN A 138 23.12 -19.13 -7.20
CA GLN A 138 23.84 -19.15 -5.92
C GLN A 138 23.01 -18.82 -4.66
N ARG A 139 21.68 -18.71 -4.76
CA ARG A 139 20.77 -18.79 -3.59
C ARG A 139 20.06 -20.15 -3.55
N SER A 140 20.64 -21.09 -2.81
CA SER A 140 20.15 -22.46 -2.67
C SER A 140 18.85 -22.61 -1.88
N SER A 141 18.41 -21.56 -1.17
CA SER A 141 17.13 -21.54 -0.45
C SER A 141 16.59 -20.11 -0.28
N ILE A 142 15.26 -19.99 -0.25
CA ILE A 142 14.53 -18.76 0.05
C ILE A 142 14.25 -18.70 1.56
N ARG A 143 14.71 -17.63 2.22
CA ARG A 143 14.53 -17.47 3.66
C ARG A 143 13.23 -16.74 3.95
N PHE A 144 12.34 -17.33 4.76
CA PHE A 144 11.06 -16.73 5.08
C PHE A 144 10.88 -16.44 6.58
N LYS A 145 10.11 -15.39 6.86
CA LYS A 145 9.52 -15.11 8.18
C LYS A 145 7.99 -15.18 8.10
N CYS A 146 7.37 -15.61 9.18
CA CYS A 146 5.92 -15.63 9.32
C CYS A 146 5.55 -15.47 10.80
N VAL A 147 4.72 -14.48 11.13
CA VAL A 147 4.21 -14.26 12.50
C VAL A 147 2.99 -15.14 12.80
N LEU A 148 2.30 -15.62 11.76
CA LEU A 148 1.01 -16.29 11.89
C LEU A 148 1.16 -17.82 12.02
N THR A 149 0.88 -18.35 13.20
CA THR A 149 0.79 -19.80 13.46
C THR A 149 -0.52 -20.40 12.93
N ASN A 150 -0.70 -20.38 11.61
CA ASN A 150 -1.83 -21.00 10.91
C ASN A 150 -1.40 -21.53 9.52
N THR A 151 -2.36 -21.89 8.67
CA THR A 151 -2.17 -22.53 7.36
C THR A 151 -1.12 -21.91 6.43
N ILE A 152 -0.81 -20.60 6.52
CA ILE A 152 0.32 -20.04 5.74
C ILE A 152 1.68 -20.56 6.21
N LEU A 153 1.89 -20.73 7.52
CA LEU A 153 3.14 -21.28 8.07
C LEU A 153 3.32 -22.75 7.64
N ASP A 154 2.24 -23.51 7.57
CA ASP A 154 2.26 -24.89 7.07
C ASP A 154 2.67 -24.94 5.59
N VAL A 155 2.07 -24.08 4.75
CA VAL A 155 2.41 -23.96 3.32
C VAL A 155 3.86 -23.53 3.10
N LEU A 156 4.35 -22.53 3.85
CA LEU A 156 5.73 -22.05 3.71
C LEU A 156 6.75 -23.09 4.19
N ARG A 157 6.45 -23.85 5.25
CA ARG A 157 7.30 -24.96 5.73
C ARG A 157 7.32 -26.17 4.79
N GLN A 158 6.23 -26.44 4.09
CA GLN A 158 6.12 -27.56 3.14
C GLN A 158 6.70 -27.25 1.76
N ARG A 159 7.00 -25.99 1.45
CA ARG A 159 7.48 -25.57 0.13
C ARG A 159 8.96 -25.95 -0.08
N PRO A 160 9.29 -26.75 -1.11
CA PRO A 160 10.68 -27.15 -1.36
C PRO A 160 11.60 -25.94 -1.59
N GLY A 161 12.75 -25.92 -0.90
CA GLY A 161 13.74 -24.84 -1.00
C GLY A 161 13.44 -23.60 -0.13
N TRP A 162 12.40 -23.64 0.72
CA TRP A 162 12.07 -22.55 1.64
C TRP A 162 12.48 -22.88 3.08
N VAL A 163 13.04 -21.90 3.79
CA VAL A 163 13.62 -22.07 5.14
C VAL A 163 13.11 -21.00 6.10
N GLU A 164 12.58 -21.43 7.25
CA GLU A 164 12.03 -20.56 8.30
C GLU A 164 13.16 -19.89 9.12
N VAL A 165 13.19 -18.56 9.16
CA VAL A 165 14.13 -17.79 9.99
C VAL A 165 13.47 -17.40 11.31
N LYS A 166 14.03 -17.86 12.43
CA LYS A 166 13.43 -17.70 13.77
C LYS A 166 13.97 -16.50 14.56
N ASP A 167 15.17 -16.04 14.24
CA ASP A 167 15.90 -14.98 14.95
C ASP A 167 15.91 -13.65 14.15
N GLU A 168 16.71 -12.66 14.56
CA GLU A 168 16.82 -11.37 13.84
C GLU A 168 17.43 -11.46 12.43
N GLY A 169 17.92 -12.64 12.00
CA GLY A 169 18.58 -12.84 10.71
C GLY A 169 17.77 -12.38 9.48
N ASP A 170 18.50 -12.08 8.40
CA ASP A 170 17.95 -11.63 7.12
C ASP A 170 16.94 -12.61 6.51
N TRP A 171 15.97 -12.04 5.79
CA TRP A 171 14.85 -12.76 5.21
C TRP A 171 14.56 -12.21 3.80
N ASP A 172 14.06 -13.07 2.93
CA ASP A 172 13.77 -12.77 1.53
C ASP A 172 12.26 -12.61 1.31
N PHE A 173 11.45 -13.30 2.11
CA PHE A 173 9.98 -13.21 2.11
C PHE A 173 9.44 -13.07 3.54
N TYR A 174 8.45 -12.21 3.77
CA TYR A 174 7.81 -12.08 5.07
C TYR A 174 6.29 -11.97 4.99
N TRP A 175 5.61 -12.98 5.53
CA TRP A 175 4.20 -12.91 5.87
C TRP A 175 4.03 -12.30 7.27
N CYS A 176 4.07 -10.96 7.32
CA CYS A 176 3.94 -10.17 8.55
C CYS A 176 2.46 -9.93 8.91
N ASP A 177 2.23 -9.22 10.01
CA ASP A 177 0.93 -8.62 10.32
C ASP A 177 0.91 -7.09 10.02
N ILE A 178 -0.28 -6.50 10.10
CA ILE A 178 -0.53 -5.08 9.81
C ILE A 178 0.13 -4.13 10.84
N SER A 179 0.36 -4.57 12.08
CA SER A 179 1.05 -3.77 13.11
C SER A 179 2.53 -3.68 12.80
N TRP A 180 3.18 -4.82 12.51
CA TRP A 180 4.59 -4.85 12.11
C TRP A 180 4.86 -3.93 10.92
N LEU A 181 3.99 -3.94 9.90
CA LEU A 181 4.09 -3.06 8.72
C LEU A 181 4.09 -1.57 9.10
N ARG A 182 3.24 -1.15 10.04
CA ARG A 182 3.11 0.26 10.45
C ARG A 182 4.34 0.77 11.20
N GLU A 183 4.97 -0.11 11.97
CA GLU A 183 6.09 0.23 12.85
C GLU A 183 7.43 0.19 12.12
N ASN A 184 7.64 -0.81 11.24
CA ASN A 184 8.97 -1.13 10.70
C ASN A 184 9.17 -0.68 9.25
N PHE A 185 8.17 -0.89 8.38
CA PHE A 185 8.31 -0.71 6.92
C PHE A 185 8.62 0.77 6.50
N GLY A 186 8.42 1.74 7.40
CA GLY A 186 8.84 3.14 7.19
C GLY A 186 10.32 3.44 7.45
N TYR A 187 11.04 2.53 8.12
CA TYR A 187 12.41 2.72 8.63
C TYR A 187 13.39 1.62 8.20
N THR A 188 12.89 0.42 7.90
CA THR A 188 13.67 -0.71 7.41
C THR A 188 14.10 -0.52 5.95
N TYR A 189 15.38 -0.68 5.65
CA TYR A 189 15.89 -0.87 4.28
C TYR A 189 15.56 -2.29 3.80
N MET A 190 15.22 -2.43 2.51
CA MET A 190 14.86 -3.72 1.90
C MET A 190 15.50 -3.83 0.52
N ASP A 191 16.15 -4.96 0.25
CA ASP A 191 16.73 -5.28 -1.05
C ASP A 191 15.64 -5.52 -2.12
N GLU A 192 16.01 -5.38 -3.40
CA GLU A 192 15.08 -5.47 -4.53
C GLU A 192 14.36 -6.84 -4.66
N HIS A 193 14.92 -7.92 -4.15
CA HIS A 193 14.29 -9.23 -4.14
C HIS A 193 13.25 -9.41 -3.01
N VAL A 194 13.26 -8.56 -1.97
CA VAL A 194 12.48 -8.78 -0.75
C VAL A 194 10.98 -8.59 -1.00
N ARG A 195 10.13 -9.47 -0.44
CA ARG A 195 8.66 -9.36 -0.54
C ARG A 195 7.94 -9.44 0.80
N VAL A 196 6.89 -8.62 0.95
CA VAL A 196 6.06 -8.47 2.15
C VAL A 196 4.56 -8.47 1.78
N CYS A 197 3.72 -9.11 2.58
CA CYS A 197 2.32 -9.44 2.25
C CYS A 197 1.27 -8.32 2.44
N HIS A 198 1.67 -7.05 2.59
CA HIS A 198 0.76 -5.90 2.74
C HIS A 198 1.27 -4.65 2.03
N PHE A 199 0.37 -3.86 1.43
CA PHE A 199 0.72 -2.54 0.88
C PHE A 199 0.68 -1.41 1.93
N ARG A 200 1.58 -0.42 1.78
CA ARG A 200 1.43 0.88 2.45
C ARG A 200 0.08 1.51 2.04
N ASN A 201 -0.67 1.99 3.04
CA ASN A 201 -2.03 2.54 2.91
C ASN A 201 -3.12 1.55 2.47
N HIS A 202 -2.95 0.22 2.64
CA HIS A 202 -4.01 -0.79 2.39
C HIS A 202 -5.40 -0.39 2.96
N TYR A 203 -5.41 0.33 4.08
CA TYR A 203 -6.62 0.81 4.76
C TYR A 203 -7.48 1.77 3.93
N GLU A 204 -6.97 2.34 2.84
CA GLU A 204 -7.75 3.18 1.91
C GLU A 204 -8.73 2.35 1.06
N LEU A 205 -8.47 1.04 0.92
CA LEU A 205 -9.44 0.05 0.41
C LEU A 205 -10.18 -0.64 1.56
N THR A 206 -9.50 -1.01 2.65
CA THR A 206 -10.09 -1.94 3.63
C THR A 206 -10.80 -1.30 4.82
N ARG A 207 -10.72 0.03 5.01
CA ARG A 207 -11.58 0.72 5.98
C ARG A 207 -12.80 1.31 5.27
N LYS A 208 -13.99 0.85 5.65
CA LYS A 208 -15.31 1.25 5.11
C LYS A 208 -15.43 2.75 4.79
N ASN A 209 -15.02 3.63 5.71
CA ASN A 209 -15.10 5.09 5.53
C ASN A 209 -14.20 5.63 4.38
N PHE A 210 -13.03 5.02 4.16
CA PHE A 210 -12.10 5.40 3.10
C PHE A 210 -12.45 4.72 1.76
N MET A 211 -12.78 3.42 1.79
CA MET A 211 -13.31 2.68 0.64
C MET A 211 -14.47 3.43 -0.02
N VAL A 212 -15.47 3.80 0.81
CA VAL A 212 -16.64 4.56 0.39
C VAL A 212 -16.21 5.89 -0.22
N LYS A 213 -15.32 6.66 0.42
CA LYS A 213 -14.78 7.93 -0.11
C LYS A 213 -14.10 7.77 -1.49
N ASN A 214 -13.39 6.67 -1.72
CA ASN A 214 -12.56 6.48 -2.92
C ASN A 214 -13.38 5.94 -4.11
N LEU A 215 -14.23 4.92 -3.93
CA LEU A 215 -15.22 4.45 -4.92
C LEU A 215 -16.10 5.61 -5.46
N LYS A 216 -16.57 6.44 -4.53
CA LYS A 216 -17.40 7.61 -4.77
C LYS A 216 -16.78 8.65 -5.72
N ARG A 217 -15.46 8.83 -5.65
CA ARG A 217 -14.69 9.73 -6.53
C ARG A 217 -14.69 9.20 -7.97
N PHE A 218 -14.37 7.92 -8.13
CA PHE A 218 -14.22 7.24 -9.41
C PHE A 218 -15.49 7.30 -10.28
N ARG A 219 -16.69 7.19 -9.68
CA ARG A 219 -17.97 7.38 -10.41
C ARG A 219 -18.03 8.69 -11.19
N LYS A 220 -17.62 9.80 -10.57
CA LYS A 220 -17.77 11.14 -11.12
C LYS A 220 -16.71 11.50 -12.15
N GLN A 221 -15.74 10.62 -12.34
CA GLN A 221 -14.84 10.60 -13.48
C GLN A 221 -15.53 9.91 -14.66
N LEU A 222 -16.00 8.66 -14.46
CA LEU A 222 -16.76 7.88 -15.46
C LEU A 222 -17.97 8.65 -16.02
N GLU A 223 -18.67 9.45 -15.20
CA GLU A 223 -19.84 10.23 -15.66
C GLU A 223 -19.50 11.31 -16.70
N ARG A 224 -18.27 11.81 -16.67
CA ARG A 224 -17.77 12.85 -17.58
C ARG A 224 -17.08 12.24 -18.80
N GLU A 225 -16.36 11.14 -18.61
CA GLU A 225 -15.58 10.47 -19.64
C GLU A 225 -16.42 9.52 -20.52
N GLN A 226 -17.37 8.80 -19.92
CA GLN A 226 -18.11 7.68 -20.54
C GLN A 226 -19.64 7.82 -20.37
N GLY A 227 -20.09 8.93 -19.80
CA GLY A 227 -21.50 9.32 -19.72
C GLY A 227 -22.30 8.67 -18.58
N LYS A 228 -23.58 9.05 -18.51
CA LYS A 228 -24.45 8.74 -17.36
C LYS A 228 -24.77 7.26 -17.18
N GLN A 229 -24.80 6.47 -18.26
CA GLN A 229 -25.07 5.02 -18.16
C GLN A 229 -23.90 4.27 -17.51
N GLU A 230 -22.65 4.55 -17.88
CA GLU A 230 -21.50 3.92 -17.22
C GLU A 230 -21.37 4.38 -15.77
N ALA A 231 -21.67 5.65 -15.48
CA ALA A 231 -21.64 6.18 -14.12
C ALA A 231 -22.83 5.78 -13.23
N ALA A 232 -23.97 5.34 -13.79
CA ALA A 232 -25.07 4.80 -12.99
C ALA A 232 -24.62 3.62 -12.12
N LYS A 233 -23.56 2.91 -12.55
CA LYS A 233 -22.95 1.76 -11.86
C LYS A 233 -22.31 2.08 -10.49
N CYS A 234 -22.15 3.36 -10.09
CA CYS A 234 -21.41 3.73 -8.85
C CYS A 234 -21.98 4.95 -8.06
N ASP A 235 -23.31 5.15 -8.00
CA ASP A 235 -23.95 6.40 -7.54
C ASP A 235 -23.93 6.68 -6.01
N PHE A 236 -23.28 7.79 -5.52
CA PHE A 236 -23.39 8.27 -4.11
C PHE A 236 -22.61 9.56 -3.58
N PHE A 237 -22.08 10.57 -4.33
CA PHE A 237 -21.23 11.65 -3.68
C PHE A 237 -20.94 13.03 -4.37
N PRO A 238 -20.37 14.05 -3.65
CA PRO A 238 -19.94 15.40 -4.13
C PRO A 238 -18.71 15.48 -5.10
N LYS A 239 -18.11 16.68 -5.30
CA LYS A 239 -17.11 17.01 -6.37
C LYS A 239 -15.75 17.40 -5.76
N THR A 240 -14.65 17.09 -6.46
CA THR A 240 -13.24 17.40 -6.12
C THR A 240 -12.40 17.34 -7.43
N PHE A 241 -11.17 17.86 -7.43
CA PHE A 241 -10.20 17.72 -8.53
C PHE A 241 -8.96 16.94 -8.07
N GLU A 242 -8.48 15.97 -8.87
CA GLU A 242 -7.30 15.15 -8.57
C GLU A 242 -6.09 15.51 -9.44
N LEU A 243 -5.08 16.11 -8.81
CA LEU A 243 -3.78 16.35 -9.45
C LEU A 243 -2.89 15.11 -9.31
N PRO A 244 -2.17 14.69 -10.37
CA PRO A 244 -1.89 15.43 -11.61
C PRO A 244 -2.75 14.97 -12.81
N VAL A 245 -3.91 14.35 -12.59
CA VAL A 245 -4.79 13.80 -13.63
C VAL A 245 -5.66 14.91 -14.23
N GLU A 246 -6.50 15.54 -13.41
CA GLU A 246 -7.39 16.65 -13.78
C GLU A 246 -6.64 18.01 -13.84
N TYR A 247 -5.31 18.02 -14.04
CA TYR A 247 -4.50 19.25 -14.01
C TYR A 247 -4.97 20.31 -15.02
N HIS A 248 -5.39 19.90 -16.22
CA HIS A 248 -5.89 20.81 -17.25
C HIS A 248 -7.25 21.43 -16.87
N LEU A 249 -8.20 20.61 -16.40
CA LEU A 249 -9.50 21.07 -15.88
C LEU A 249 -9.35 21.98 -14.66
N PHE A 250 -8.41 21.65 -13.76
CA PHE A 250 -8.05 22.51 -12.64
C PHE A 250 -7.47 23.85 -13.12
N VAL A 251 -6.59 23.85 -14.11
CA VAL A 251 -6.01 25.08 -14.70
C VAL A 251 -7.09 25.96 -15.35
N GLU A 252 -8.10 25.37 -15.99
CA GLU A 252 -9.23 26.10 -16.57
C GLU A 252 -10.11 26.75 -15.48
N GLU A 253 -10.51 25.98 -14.46
CA GLU A 253 -11.31 26.51 -13.34
C GLU A 253 -10.51 27.54 -12.50
N PHE A 254 -9.20 27.36 -12.35
CA PHE A 254 -8.30 28.30 -11.69
C PHE A 254 -8.16 29.62 -12.47
N LYS A 255 -8.04 29.55 -13.81
CA LYS A 255 -8.04 30.74 -14.69
C LYS A 255 -9.38 31.46 -14.67
N ARG A 256 -10.50 30.73 -14.57
CA ARG A 256 -11.86 31.28 -14.53
C ARG A 256 -12.17 32.06 -13.25
N ASN A 257 -11.48 31.76 -12.14
CA ASN A 257 -11.74 32.34 -10.82
C ASN A 257 -10.47 32.96 -10.19
N PRO A 258 -9.92 34.05 -10.77
CA PRO A 258 -8.68 34.65 -10.29
C PRO A 258 -8.81 35.19 -8.85
N GLY A 259 -7.74 35.02 -8.05
CA GLY A 259 -7.66 35.52 -6.68
C GLY A 259 -8.23 34.59 -5.59
N ILE A 260 -9.04 33.59 -5.96
CA ILE A 260 -9.53 32.58 -5.00
C ILE A 260 -8.35 31.80 -4.39
N THR A 261 -8.47 31.47 -3.11
CA THR A 261 -7.45 30.71 -2.36
C THR A 261 -7.77 29.22 -2.42
N TRP A 262 -6.92 28.44 -3.06
CA TRP A 262 -7.15 27.01 -3.29
C TRP A 262 -6.50 26.17 -2.19
N ILE A 263 -7.19 25.10 -1.75
CA ILE A 263 -6.76 24.22 -0.66
C ILE A 263 -6.26 22.89 -1.25
N MET A 264 -4.94 22.72 -1.36
CA MET A 264 -4.36 21.44 -1.74
C MET A 264 -4.29 20.53 -0.51
N LYS A 265 -4.88 19.33 -0.60
CA LYS A 265 -4.83 18.31 0.45
C LYS A 265 -4.11 17.07 -0.09
N PRO A 266 -2.97 16.64 0.48
CA PRO A 266 -2.29 15.42 0.06
C PRO A 266 -3.17 14.21 0.42
N VAL A 267 -3.17 13.21 -0.47
CA VAL A 267 -4.09 12.06 -0.43
C VAL A 267 -4.03 11.31 0.92
N ALA A 268 -2.84 11.16 1.50
CA ALA A 268 -2.55 10.26 2.62
C ALA A 268 -1.95 10.93 3.86
N ARG A 269 -2.51 12.05 4.36
CA ARG A 269 -2.12 12.63 5.67
C ARG A 269 -3.30 13.11 6.52
N SER A 270 -3.28 12.77 7.81
CA SER A 270 -4.22 13.22 8.84
C SER A 270 -3.68 14.44 9.62
N GLN A 271 -4.48 14.96 10.56
CA GLN A 271 -4.13 16.11 11.43
C GLN A 271 -3.68 17.39 10.69
N GLY A 272 -4.14 17.58 9.45
CA GLY A 272 -3.85 18.78 8.63
C GLY A 272 -2.40 18.90 8.10
N LYS A 273 -1.49 17.98 8.47
CA LYS A 273 -0.07 18.04 8.07
C LYS A 273 0.08 17.90 6.56
N GLY A 274 0.59 18.93 5.91
CA GLY A 274 0.79 18.97 4.45
C GLY A 274 -0.40 19.50 3.66
N ILE A 275 -1.52 19.88 4.29
CA ILE A 275 -2.48 20.78 3.65
C ILE A 275 -1.79 22.12 3.41
N PHE A 276 -1.86 22.65 2.20
CA PHE A 276 -1.35 24.00 1.91
C PHE A 276 -2.33 24.83 1.08
N LEU A 277 -2.27 26.14 1.30
CA LEU A 277 -3.06 27.13 0.58
C LEU A 277 -2.19 27.73 -0.53
N PHE A 278 -2.70 27.79 -1.75
CA PHE A 278 -1.95 28.32 -2.88
C PHE A 278 -2.78 29.26 -3.76
N ARG A 279 -2.07 30.15 -4.46
CA ARG A 279 -2.60 31.21 -5.34
C ARG A 279 -1.78 31.39 -6.63
N LYS A 280 -0.76 30.55 -6.87
CA LYS A 280 0.10 30.61 -8.06
C LYS A 280 0.34 29.19 -8.59
N LEU A 281 0.36 29.04 -9.91
CA LEU A 281 0.30 27.72 -10.55
C LEU A 281 1.65 27.00 -10.63
N LYS A 282 2.77 27.70 -10.42
CA LYS A 282 4.12 27.12 -10.48
C LYS A 282 4.46 26.21 -9.29
N ASP A 283 3.66 26.27 -8.22
CA ASP A 283 3.97 25.67 -6.92
C ASP A 283 3.63 24.15 -6.83
N ILE A 284 3.32 23.50 -7.97
CA ILE A 284 2.75 22.14 -8.04
C ILE A 284 3.37 21.20 -9.11
N MET A 285 4.49 21.55 -9.74
CA MET A 285 4.98 20.85 -10.95
C MET A 285 5.91 19.62 -10.72
N GLU A 286 6.43 19.38 -9.51
CA GLU A 286 7.54 18.43 -9.28
C GLU A 286 7.11 16.98 -8.90
N TRP A 287 5.83 16.62 -8.99
CA TRP A 287 5.25 15.48 -8.23
C TRP A 287 4.81 14.22 -9.02
N ARG A 288 5.33 13.97 -10.23
CA ARG A 288 4.88 12.84 -11.10
C ARG A 288 5.80 11.61 -11.09
N LYS A 289 5.25 10.47 -10.69
CA LYS A 289 5.57 9.11 -11.19
C LYS A 289 4.27 8.29 -11.33
N TYR A 290 4.24 7.36 -12.28
CA TYR A 290 3.11 6.47 -12.59
C TYR A 290 3.44 5.04 -12.13
N VAL A 291 2.42 4.27 -11.72
CA VAL A 291 2.58 2.85 -11.33
C VAL A 291 1.38 2.04 -11.86
N PRO A 292 1.60 0.96 -12.63
CA PRO A 292 0.53 0.15 -13.20
C PRO A 292 -0.18 -0.72 -12.15
N LEU A 293 -1.41 -1.15 -12.44
CA LEU A 293 -2.16 -2.11 -11.62
C LEU A 293 -2.05 -3.52 -12.21
N LYS A 294 -1.67 -4.51 -11.40
CA LYS A 294 -1.79 -5.94 -11.72
C LYS A 294 -2.65 -6.61 -10.67
N ALA A 295 -3.66 -7.38 -11.09
CA ALA A 295 -4.61 -8.05 -10.21
C ALA A 295 -4.92 -9.46 -10.70
N TRP A 296 -5.13 -10.36 -9.75
CA TRP A 296 -5.44 -11.77 -9.98
C TRP A 296 -6.67 -12.15 -9.14
N LEU A 297 -7.56 -12.96 -9.70
CA LEU A 297 -8.72 -13.53 -9.02
C LEU A 297 -8.48 -15.01 -8.76
N TYR A 298 -8.68 -15.48 -7.53
CA TYR A 298 -8.62 -16.92 -7.26
C TYR A 298 -9.92 -17.59 -7.70
N ARG A 299 -9.81 -18.71 -8.41
CA ARG A 299 -10.94 -19.39 -9.07
C ARG A 299 -11.90 -20.08 -8.09
N ASP A 300 -11.44 -20.37 -6.88
CA ASP A 300 -12.18 -21.07 -5.83
C ASP A 300 -12.39 -20.14 -4.61
N GLY A 301 -13.25 -20.53 -3.69
CA GLY A 301 -13.67 -19.69 -2.56
C GLY A 301 -14.77 -20.37 -1.78
N PHE A 302 -15.50 -19.63 -0.93
CA PHE A 302 -16.60 -20.22 -0.17
C PHE A 302 -17.78 -19.29 0.08
N ALA A 303 -18.99 -19.86 -0.03
CA ALA A 303 -20.21 -19.29 0.51
C ALA A 303 -20.29 -19.54 2.02
N ARG A 304 -20.94 -18.63 2.75
CA ARG A 304 -21.32 -18.81 4.17
C ARG A 304 -22.84 -18.67 4.27
N PHE A 305 -23.48 -19.56 5.01
CA PHE A 305 -24.92 -19.55 5.25
C PHE A 305 -25.22 -19.34 6.74
N SER A 306 -26.42 -18.89 7.06
CA SER A 306 -26.99 -19.03 8.39
C SER A 306 -27.48 -20.47 8.60
N ASN A 307 -27.39 -20.98 9.84
CA ASN A 307 -27.99 -22.25 10.22
C ASN A 307 -29.53 -22.14 10.19
N THR A 308 -30.03 -21.01 10.69
CA THR A 308 -31.46 -20.65 10.73
C THR A 308 -31.94 -20.10 9.38
N ARG A 309 -33.21 -20.35 9.02
CA ARG A 309 -33.84 -19.77 7.83
C ARG A 309 -34.06 -18.26 8.01
N PHE A 310 -33.73 -17.48 6.99
CA PHE A 310 -33.92 -16.02 6.97
C PHE A 310 -35.39 -15.62 7.20
N SER A 311 -35.63 -14.70 8.15
CA SER A 311 -36.94 -14.07 8.36
C SER A 311 -36.80 -12.62 8.86
N LEU A 312 -37.62 -11.73 8.31
CA LEU A 312 -37.73 -10.33 8.76
C LEU A 312 -38.61 -10.16 10.02
N SER A 313 -39.27 -11.22 10.50
CA SER A 313 -40.07 -11.20 11.74
C SER A 313 -39.23 -11.02 13.01
N SER A 314 -37.92 -11.30 12.91
CA SER A 314 -37.02 -11.55 14.03
C SER A 314 -35.70 -10.84 13.75
N ILE A 315 -35.75 -9.51 13.66
CA ILE A 315 -34.61 -8.69 13.19
C ILE A 315 -33.44 -8.67 14.19
N ASP A 316 -33.74 -8.80 15.48
CA ASP A 316 -32.75 -8.81 16.56
C ASP A 316 -32.04 -10.18 16.73
N ASP A 317 -32.50 -11.22 16.03
CA ASP A 317 -31.85 -12.53 16.04
C ASP A 317 -30.64 -12.53 15.10
N HIS A 318 -29.48 -12.24 15.66
CA HIS A 318 -28.21 -12.23 14.93
C HIS A 318 -27.87 -13.57 14.24
N PHE A 319 -28.41 -14.72 14.66
CA PHE A 319 -28.16 -16.01 14.01
C PHE A 319 -28.91 -16.15 12.67
N ILE A 320 -30.02 -15.43 12.51
CA ILE A 320 -30.78 -15.34 11.25
C ILE A 320 -30.08 -14.43 10.23
N HIS A 321 -29.40 -13.37 10.69
CA HIS A 321 -28.91 -12.29 9.82
C HIS A 321 -27.40 -12.25 9.58
N LEU A 322 -26.57 -12.87 10.44
CA LEU A 322 -25.10 -12.83 10.33
C LEU A 322 -24.50 -14.18 9.95
N THR A 323 -23.97 -14.30 8.73
CA THR A 323 -23.35 -15.54 8.22
C THR A 323 -21.90 -15.76 8.71
N ASN A 324 -21.41 -14.94 9.64
CA ASN A 324 -20.07 -15.05 10.21
C ASN A 324 -19.93 -16.36 11.01
N VAL A 325 -18.97 -17.22 10.65
CA VAL A 325 -18.74 -18.53 11.30
C VAL A 325 -18.54 -18.40 12.82
N ALA A 326 -17.93 -17.31 13.29
CA ALA A 326 -17.75 -17.05 14.73
C ALA A 326 -19.07 -16.80 15.49
N VAL A 327 -20.12 -16.30 14.80
CA VAL A 327 -21.47 -16.13 15.36
C VAL A 327 -22.27 -17.42 15.21
N GLN A 328 -22.22 -18.05 14.03
CA GLN A 328 -22.95 -19.30 13.77
C GLN A 328 -22.47 -20.45 14.67
N LYS A 329 -21.17 -20.51 15.04
CA LYS A 329 -20.65 -21.49 16.00
C LYS A 329 -21.14 -21.32 17.45
N THR A 330 -21.80 -20.21 17.78
CA THR A 330 -22.43 -19.99 19.10
C THR A 330 -23.96 -20.04 19.04
N ALA A 331 -24.54 -20.50 17.92
CA ALA A 331 -25.98 -20.74 17.84
C ALA A 331 -26.38 -21.98 18.68
N PRO A 332 -27.52 -21.96 19.41
CA PRO A 332 -27.94 -23.09 20.24
C PRO A 332 -28.21 -24.39 19.47
N ASP A 333 -28.47 -24.29 18.16
CA ASP A 333 -28.74 -25.40 17.24
C ASP A 333 -27.57 -25.68 16.28
N TYR A 334 -26.37 -25.11 16.56
CA TYR A 334 -25.20 -25.26 15.71
C TYR A 334 -24.80 -26.73 15.57
N ASP A 335 -24.72 -27.16 14.32
CA ASP A 335 -24.42 -28.53 13.96
C ASP A 335 -23.22 -28.53 12.99
N PRO A 336 -22.09 -29.14 13.37
CA PRO A 336 -20.89 -29.16 12.55
C PRO A 336 -21.05 -30.01 11.28
N GLU A 337 -21.99 -30.96 11.24
CA GLU A 337 -22.22 -31.85 10.09
C GLU A 337 -23.19 -31.24 9.07
N LYS A 338 -24.11 -30.34 9.48
CA LYS A 338 -25.03 -29.64 8.56
C LYS A 338 -24.34 -28.73 7.53
N GLY A 339 -23.08 -28.36 7.74
CA GLY A 339 -22.25 -27.71 6.72
C GLY A 339 -22.77 -26.35 6.21
N CYS A 340 -22.81 -25.32 7.07
CA CYS A 340 -23.19 -23.94 6.70
C CYS A 340 -22.19 -23.21 5.76
N LYS A 341 -21.45 -23.95 4.93
CA LYS A 341 -20.38 -23.47 4.05
C LYS A 341 -20.28 -24.37 2.82
N TRP A 342 -20.31 -23.76 1.62
CA TRP A 342 -20.09 -24.45 0.34
C TRP A 342 -18.88 -23.86 -0.37
N LEU A 343 -18.16 -24.67 -1.15
CA LEU A 343 -17.15 -24.20 -2.10
C LEU A 343 -17.78 -23.37 -3.22
N MET A 344 -17.02 -22.47 -3.84
CA MET A 344 -17.54 -21.56 -4.87
C MET A 344 -18.10 -22.33 -6.09
N GLN A 345 -17.49 -23.46 -6.44
CA GLN A 345 -17.99 -24.35 -7.49
C GLN A 345 -19.37 -24.95 -7.16
N GLN A 346 -19.60 -25.36 -5.91
CA GLN A 346 -20.90 -25.89 -5.46
C GLN A 346 -21.98 -24.80 -5.48
N LEU A 347 -21.66 -23.58 -5.03
CA LEU A 347 -22.57 -22.43 -5.12
C LEU A 347 -22.95 -22.15 -6.58
N ARG A 348 -21.97 -22.07 -7.50
CA ARG A 348 -22.24 -21.79 -8.92
C ARG A 348 -23.08 -22.90 -9.55
N GLN A 349 -22.78 -24.17 -9.28
CA GLN A 349 -23.59 -25.30 -9.74
C GLN A 349 -25.04 -25.22 -9.25
N TYR A 350 -25.27 -24.94 -7.96
CA TYR A 350 -26.61 -24.76 -7.40
C TYR A 350 -27.36 -23.60 -8.05
N LEU A 351 -26.71 -22.45 -8.21
CA LEU A 351 -27.32 -21.27 -8.84
C LEU A 351 -27.66 -21.54 -10.31
N THR A 352 -26.76 -22.16 -11.08
CA THR A 352 -26.98 -22.50 -12.49
C THR A 352 -28.15 -23.48 -12.66
N ALA A 353 -28.23 -24.52 -11.81
CA ALA A 353 -29.34 -25.47 -11.84
C ALA A 353 -30.70 -24.85 -11.47
N LYS A 354 -30.70 -23.78 -10.67
CA LYS A 354 -31.92 -23.14 -10.15
C LYS A 354 -32.39 -21.93 -10.96
N HIS A 355 -31.48 -21.20 -11.58
CA HIS A 355 -31.74 -19.92 -12.25
C HIS A 355 -31.33 -19.89 -13.74
N GLY A 356 -30.71 -20.97 -14.24
CA GLY A 356 -30.21 -21.05 -15.61
C GLY A 356 -28.82 -20.42 -15.79
N THR A 357 -28.09 -20.88 -16.81
CA THR A 357 -26.70 -20.48 -17.06
C THR A 357 -26.54 -18.98 -17.31
N GLU A 358 -27.35 -18.39 -18.18
CA GLU A 358 -27.22 -16.98 -18.61
C GLU A 358 -27.28 -16.00 -17.43
N ALA A 359 -28.26 -16.17 -16.53
CA ALA A 359 -28.43 -15.32 -15.36
C ALA A 359 -27.26 -15.44 -14.37
N VAL A 360 -26.61 -16.60 -14.30
CA VAL A 360 -25.45 -16.85 -13.44
C VAL A 360 -24.17 -16.32 -14.07
N GLU A 361 -23.99 -16.43 -15.38
CA GLU A 361 -22.86 -15.77 -16.08
C GLU A 361 -22.96 -14.25 -16.06
N ALA A 362 -24.16 -13.68 -15.91
CA ALA A 362 -24.36 -12.26 -15.63
C ALA A 362 -23.94 -11.90 -14.18
N LEU A 363 -24.43 -12.64 -13.18
CA LEU A 363 -24.05 -12.47 -11.77
C LEU A 363 -22.53 -12.53 -11.56
N PHE A 364 -21.85 -13.55 -12.09
CA PHE A 364 -20.40 -13.71 -11.89
C PHE A 364 -19.60 -12.61 -12.60
N ARG A 365 -20.06 -12.14 -13.77
CA ARG A 365 -19.48 -10.98 -14.47
C ARG A 365 -19.68 -9.67 -13.69
N ASP A 366 -20.80 -9.52 -12.98
CA ASP A 366 -21.02 -8.39 -12.07
C ASP A 366 -20.16 -8.48 -10.80
N MET A 367 -19.81 -9.68 -10.33
CA MET A 367 -18.80 -9.87 -9.29
C MET A 367 -17.40 -9.46 -9.79
N ASP A 368 -17.01 -9.85 -11.01
CA ASP A 368 -15.75 -9.40 -11.62
C ASP A 368 -15.68 -7.87 -11.75
N ASN A 369 -16.79 -7.24 -12.16
CA ASN A 369 -16.92 -5.78 -12.18
C ASN A 369 -16.70 -5.16 -10.79
N ILE A 370 -17.25 -5.75 -9.71
CA ILE A 370 -17.03 -5.29 -8.34
C ILE A 370 -15.55 -5.39 -7.95
N PHE A 371 -14.87 -6.50 -8.26
CA PHE A 371 -13.45 -6.70 -7.96
C PHE A 371 -12.58 -5.67 -8.69
N ILE A 372 -12.73 -5.53 -10.02
CA ILE A 372 -11.98 -4.57 -10.82
C ILE A 372 -12.23 -3.12 -10.39
N LYS A 373 -13.49 -2.69 -10.33
CA LYS A 373 -13.83 -1.28 -10.08
C LYS A 373 -13.46 -0.85 -8.65
N SER A 374 -13.45 -1.76 -7.68
CA SER A 374 -12.95 -1.48 -6.33
C SER A 374 -11.43 -1.29 -6.28
N LEU A 375 -10.64 -2.18 -6.89
CA LEU A 375 -9.19 -2.03 -6.99
C LEU A 375 -8.77 -0.77 -7.77
N GLN A 376 -9.43 -0.49 -8.90
CA GLN A 376 -9.21 0.74 -9.68
C GLN A 376 -9.44 2.00 -8.84
N SER A 377 -10.47 2.04 -8.00
CA SER A 377 -10.82 3.23 -7.21
C SER A 377 -9.72 3.67 -6.22
N VAL A 378 -8.80 2.76 -5.86
CA VAL A 378 -7.69 2.97 -4.92
C VAL A 378 -6.30 2.92 -5.57
N GLN A 379 -6.19 2.65 -6.88
CA GLN A 379 -4.90 2.55 -7.59
C GLN A 379 -4.03 3.82 -7.42
N THR A 380 -4.62 5.02 -7.38
CA THR A 380 -3.89 6.29 -7.18
C THR A 380 -3.59 6.62 -5.70
N VAL A 381 -3.96 5.72 -4.78
CA VAL A 381 -4.08 5.99 -3.34
C VAL A 381 -3.26 5.01 -2.50
N ILE A 382 -3.31 3.72 -2.86
CA ILE A 382 -2.40 2.70 -2.35
C ILE A 382 -1.00 2.96 -2.90
N ILE A 383 0.02 2.91 -2.03
CA ILE A 383 1.41 3.02 -2.47
C ILE A 383 1.83 1.63 -2.95
N ASN A 384 1.72 1.41 -4.25
CA ASN A 384 2.20 0.21 -4.93
C ASN A 384 3.73 0.20 -4.94
N ASP A 385 4.31 -0.25 -3.82
CA ASP A 385 5.73 -0.46 -3.63
C ASP A 385 6.14 -1.83 -4.21
N LYS A 386 7.28 -1.91 -4.90
CA LYS A 386 7.73 -3.13 -5.60
C LYS A 386 8.02 -4.29 -4.65
N HIS A 387 8.21 -4.02 -3.36
CA HIS A 387 8.40 -5.03 -2.32
C HIS A 387 7.08 -5.57 -1.73
N CYS A 388 5.93 -5.04 -2.15
CA CYS A 388 4.62 -5.42 -1.60
C CYS A 388 3.81 -6.30 -2.56
N PHE A 389 3.08 -7.25 -1.99
CA PHE A 389 1.90 -7.89 -2.58
C PHE A 389 0.79 -7.90 -1.51
N GLU A 390 -0.45 -8.24 -1.86
CA GLU A 390 -1.51 -8.38 -0.86
C GLU A 390 -2.61 -9.38 -1.29
N LEU A 391 -3.13 -10.14 -0.33
CA LEU A 391 -4.19 -11.13 -0.54
C LEU A 391 -5.52 -10.61 0.07
N TYR A 392 -6.38 -10.05 -0.76
CA TYR A 392 -7.69 -9.53 -0.32
C TYR A 392 -8.76 -10.63 -0.24
N GLY A 393 -9.49 -10.68 0.87
CA GLY A 393 -10.76 -11.39 0.98
C GLY A 393 -11.94 -10.47 0.68
N TYR A 394 -12.82 -10.85 -0.26
CA TYR A 394 -14.00 -10.08 -0.64
C TYR A 394 -15.28 -10.69 -0.06
N ASP A 395 -16.03 -9.92 0.72
CA ASP A 395 -17.32 -10.34 1.27
C ASP A 395 -18.44 -9.79 0.37
N ILE A 396 -19.02 -10.68 -0.44
CA ILE A 396 -20.12 -10.39 -1.39
C ILE A 396 -21.43 -11.01 -0.87
N LEU A 397 -22.50 -10.22 -0.88
CA LEU A 397 -23.88 -10.67 -0.66
C LEU A 397 -24.62 -10.71 -1.99
N ILE A 398 -25.34 -11.80 -2.27
CA ILE A 398 -26.17 -11.95 -3.47
C ILE A 398 -27.63 -11.77 -3.05
N ASP A 399 -28.37 -10.86 -3.70
CA ASP A 399 -29.79 -10.66 -3.40
C ASP A 399 -30.73 -11.59 -4.20
N LYS A 400 -32.03 -11.52 -3.89
CA LYS A 400 -33.07 -12.36 -4.51
C LYS A 400 -33.21 -12.23 -6.03
N ASN A 401 -32.64 -11.18 -6.63
CA ASN A 401 -32.63 -10.92 -8.07
C ASN A 401 -31.29 -11.32 -8.72
N LEU A 402 -30.43 -12.06 -8.00
CA LEU A 402 -29.06 -12.41 -8.37
C LEU A 402 -28.13 -11.20 -8.54
N LYS A 403 -28.43 -10.05 -7.92
CA LYS A 403 -27.50 -8.92 -7.93
C LYS A 403 -26.44 -9.09 -6.82
N PRO A 404 -25.14 -9.01 -7.12
CA PRO A 404 -24.09 -9.02 -6.12
C PRO A 404 -23.90 -7.63 -5.49
N TRP A 405 -23.58 -7.61 -4.19
CA TRP A 405 -23.35 -6.40 -3.39
C TRP A 405 -22.08 -6.57 -2.55
N LEU A 406 -21.15 -5.62 -2.66
CA LEU A 406 -19.93 -5.58 -1.85
C LEU A 406 -20.25 -5.15 -0.41
N LEU A 407 -19.98 -6.01 0.57
CA LEU A 407 -20.11 -5.68 1.99
C LEU A 407 -18.81 -5.07 2.55
N GLU A 408 -17.68 -5.73 2.31
CA GLU A 408 -16.34 -5.31 2.73
C GLU A 408 -15.21 -6.01 1.94
N VAL A 409 -13.98 -5.48 2.09
CA VAL A 409 -12.74 -6.03 1.53
C VAL A 409 -11.71 -6.09 2.65
N ASN A 410 -11.19 -7.29 2.92
CA ASN A 410 -10.32 -7.59 4.04
C ASN A 410 -8.87 -7.81 3.58
N ALA A 411 -7.92 -7.02 4.13
CA ALA A 411 -6.47 -7.18 3.93
C ALA A 411 -5.87 -8.32 4.77
N SER A 412 -6.66 -8.93 5.66
CA SER A 412 -6.25 -10.07 6.48
C SER A 412 -7.42 -11.05 6.59
N PRO A 413 -7.78 -11.73 5.49
CA PRO A 413 -8.81 -12.76 5.53
C PRO A 413 -8.40 -13.87 6.50
N SER A 414 -9.37 -14.49 7.19
CA SER A 414 -9.06 -15.53 8.18
C SER A 414 -8.49 -16.79 7.53
N LEU A 415 -7.19 -16.99 7.72
CA LEU A 415 -6.45 -18.17 7.25
C LEU A 415 -6.55 -19.37 8.21
N ILE A 416 -7.26 -19.24 9.34
CA ILE A 416 -7.55 -20.37 10.24
C ILE A 416 -8.63 -21.24 9.60
N ALA A 417 -8.37 -22.53 9.40
CA ALA A 417 -9.33 -23.45 8.79
C ALA A 417 -10.49 -23.81 9.74
N SER A 418 -11.71 -23.90 9.19
CA SER A 418 -12.90 -24.35 9.94
C SER A 418 -13.24 -25.84 9.78
N SER A 419 -12.70 -26.49 8.75
CA SER A 419 -12.89 -27.89 8.37
C SER A 419 -11.71 -28.35 7.50
N GLN A 420 -11.58 -29.66 7.22
CA GLN A 420 -10.54 -30.20 6.35
C GLN A 420 -10.60 -29.59 4.92
N GLU A 421 -11.81 -29.46 4.35
CA GLU A 421 -12.02 -28.86 3.03
C GLU A 421 -11.59 -27.37 3.00
N ASP A 422 -11.81 -26.64 4.09
CA ASP A 422 -11.37 -25.24 4.23
C ASP A 422 -9.85 -25.14 4.40
N TYR A 423 -9.23 -26.12 5.08
CA TYR A 423 -7.76 -26.23 5.15
C TYR A 423 -7.18 -26.49 3.75
N GLU A 424 -7.72 -27.45 3.00
CA GLU A 424 -7.27 -27.76 1.63
C GLU A 424 -7.54 -26.62 0.64
N LEU A 425 -8.63 -25.88 0.80
CA LEU A 425 -8.88 -24.64 0.03
C LEU A 425 -7.81 -23.58 0.34
N LYS A 426 -7.52 -23.34 1.62
CA LYS A 426 -6.54 -22.33 2.06
C LYS A 426 -5.11 -22.70 1.71
N CYS A 427 -4.72 -23.97 1.86
CA CYS A 427 -3.42 -24.47 1.40
C CYS A 427 -3.22 -24.20 -0.09
N ARG A 428 -4.18 -24.59 -0.95
CA ARG A 428 -4.10 -24.34 -2.40
C ARG A 428 -4.00 -22.85 -2.73
N LEU A 429 -4.86 -22.03 -2.11
CA LEU A 429 -4.86 -20.56 -2.28
C LEU A 429 -3.51 -19.92 -1.92
N LEU A 430 -2.94 -20.30 -0.78
CA LEU A 430 -1.70 -19.70 -0.26
C LEU A 430 -0.47 -20.22 -1.02
N GLU A 431 -0.45 -21.50 -1.39
CA GLU A 431 0.59 -22.07 -2.27
C GLU A 431 0.59 -21.37 -3.64
N ASP A 432 -0.58 -21.09 -4.21
CA ASP A 432 -0.72 -20.38 -5.48
C ASP A 432 -0.42 -18.89 -5.35
N THR A 433 -0.69 -18.28 -4.19
CA THR A 433 -0.30 -16.89 -3.90
C THR A 433 1.23 -16.75 -3.98
N VAL A 434 1.97 -17.70 -3.39
CA VAL A 434 3.43 -17.72 -3.45
C VAL A 434 3.93 -17.95 -4.89
N HIS A 435 3.26 -18.80 -5.68
CA HIS A 435 3.57 -18.94 -7.12
C HIS A 435 3.33 -17.65 -7.92
N VAL A 436 2.32 -16.84 -7.58
CA VAL A 436 2.04 -15.54 -8.22
C VAL A 436 3.06 -14.45 -7.83
N VAL A 437 3.58 -14.49 -6.61
CA VAL A 437 4.65 -13.57 -6.15
C VAL A 437 6.01 -13.90 -6.79
N ASP A 438 6.21 -15.17 -7.15
CA ASP A 438 7.36 -15.70 -7.89
C ASP A 438 8.74 -15.34 -7.34
N MET A 439 8.96 -15.61 -6.05
CA MET A 439 10.29 -15.57 -5.42
C MET A 439 11.32 -16.51 -6.07
N GLU A 440 10.87 -17.42 -6.93
CA GLU A 440 11.65 -18.51 -7.52
C GLU A 440 12.00 -18.25 -9.00
N GLY A 441 11.53 -17.16 -9.59
CA GLY A 441 11.83 -16.75 -10.97
C GLY A 441 11.30 -17.71 -12.05
N ARG A 442 10.18 -18.38 -11.79
CA ARG A 442 9.56 -19.39 -12.67
C ARG A 442 8.61 -18.80 -13.72
N LEU A 443 8.13 -17.57 -13.54
CA LEU A 443 7.18 -16.93 -14.45
C LEU A 443 7.89 -16.15 -15.57
N SER A 444 7.38 -16.25 -16.80
CA SER A 444 7.83 -15.45 -17.96
C SER A 444 7.26 -14.03 -17.97
N GLY A 445 6.29 -13.74 -17.10
CA GLY A 445 5.54 -12.48 -17.04
C GLY A 445 4.35 -12.41 -18.00
N LYS A 446 4.15 -13.43 -18.84
CA LYS A 446 3.06 -13.53 -19.84
C LYS A 446 1.89 -14.41 -19.39
N GLU A 447 1.98 -15.00 -18.21
CA GLU A 447 1.01 -15.97 -17.70
C GLU A 447 -0.34 -15.30 -17.43
N LYS A 448 -1.39 -15.77 -18.12
CA LYS A 448 -2.78 -15.43 -17.82
C LYS A 448 -3.36 -16.23 -16.64
N GLN A 449 -2.69 -17.29 -16.20
CA GLN A 449 -3.13 -18.19 -15.13
C GLN A 449 -1.91 -18.73 -14.38
N VAL A 450 -1.98 -18.80 -13.04
CA VAL A 450 -0.94 -19.34 -12.16
C VAL A 450 -1.61 -20.09 -11.01
N GLY A 451 -1.46 -21.42 -10.97
CA GLY A 451 -2.23 -22.26 -10.06
C GLY A 451 -3.72 -22.13 -10.29
N GLY A 452 -4.47 -21.85 -9.23
CA GLY A 452 -5.88 -21.47 -9.27
C GLY A 452 -6.13 -19.97 -9.42
N PHE A 453 -5.12 -19.11 -9.64
CA PHE A 453 -5.33 -17.70 -9.96
C PHE A 453 -5.50 -17.48 -11.46
N ASP A 454 -6.56 -16.76 -11.84
CA ASP A 454 -6.76 -16.19 -13.16
C ASP A 454 -6.33 -14.70 -13.15
N LEU A 455 -5.52 -14.26 -14.11
CA LEU A 455 -5.10 -12.87 -14.27
C LEU A 455 -6.27 -12.04 -14.80
N MET A 456 -6.85 -11.18 -13.97
CA MET A 456 -8.02 -10.36 -14.35
C MET A 456 -7.64 -9.00 -14.93
N TRP A 457 -6.51 -8.42 -14.48
CA TRP A 457 -6.06 -7.09 -14.89
C TRP A 457 -4.54 -6.97 -14.90
N ASN A 458 -3.99 -6.35 -15.94
CA ASN A 458 -2.56 -6.05 -16.06
C ASN A 458 -2.38 -4.74 -16.86
N ASP A 459 -2.60 -3.62 -16.17
CA ASP A 459 -2.76 -2.24 -16.68
C ASP A 459 -3.89 -2.06 -17.73
N GLY A 460 -4.71 -3.09 -17.88
CA GLY A 460 -5.89 -3.20 -18.73
C GLY A 460 -6.61 -4.53 -18.44
N PRO A 461 -7.85 -4.72 -18.93
CA PRO A 461 -8.58 -5.96 -18.76
C PRO A 461 -7.89 -7.10 -19.53
N VAL A 462 -7.86 -8.29 -18.93
CA VAL A 462 -7.29 -9.49 -19.56
C VAL A 462 -8.42 -10.40 -20.02
N TYR A 463 -8.31 -10.87 -21.28
CA TYR A 463 -9.33 -11.67 -21.96
C TYR A 463 -8.84 -13.09 -22.25
N SER A 464 -9.76 -14.05 -22.28
CA SER A 464 -9.45 -15.45 -22.57
C SER A 464 -9.21 -15.70 -24.06
N ASP A 465 -8.40 -16.72 -24.37
CA ASP A 465 -8.01 -17.07 -25.75
C ASP A 465 -9.07 -17.93 -26.44
N GLY A 466 -10.24 -17.35 -26.71
CA GLY A 466 -11.32 -17.98 -27.48
C GLY A 466 -11.08 -17.87 -28.99
N ASN A 467 -11.47 -18.90 -29.75
CA ASN A 467 -11.51 -18.83 -31.21
C ASN A 467 -12.60 -17.86 -31.68
N PHE A 468 -12.24 -16.92 -32.55
CA PHE A 468 -13.15 -15.91 -33.09
C PHE A 468 -13.70 -16.31 -34.47
N ASP A 469 -14.94 -16.80 -34.50
CA ASP A 469 -15.78 -16.71 -35.69
C ASP A 469 -16.65 -15.44 -35.61
N GLY A 470 -16.40 -14.47 -36.51
CA GLY A 470 -17.36 -13.44 -36.91
C GLY A 470 -17.74 -12.32 -35.94
N GLY A 471 -17.37 -12.34 -34.64
CA GLY A 471 -17.82 -11.31 -33.69
C GLY A 471 -16.92 -11.06 -32.47
N VAL A 472 -16.71 -9.79 -32.11
CA VAL A 472 -15.81 -9.35 -31.02
C VAL A 472 -16.47 -9.46 -29.64
N ASN A 473 -16.79 -10.69 -29.23
CA ASN A 473 -17.20 -11.00 -27.85
C ASN A 473 -15.96 -11.21 -26.97
N LEU A 474 -15.47 -10.13 -26.36
CA LEU A 474 -14.34 -10.16 -25.43
C LEU A 474 -14.73 -10.76 -24.08
N ILE A 475 -14.53 -12.07 -23.92
CA ILE A 475 -14.79 -12.82 -22.67
C ILE A 475 -13.64 -12.55 -21.69
N SER A 476 -13.96 -12.18 -20.45
CA SER A 476 -12.96 -11.97 -19.39
C SER A 476 -12.18 -13.25 -19.09
N ASN A 477 -10.89 -13.08 -18.76
CA ASN A 477 -10.05 -14.16 -18.23
C ASN A 477 -10.33 -14.37 -16.73
N THR A 478 -11.57 -14.76 -16.41
CA THR A 478 -12.04 -15.00 -15.04
C THR A 478 -12.94 -16.24 -15.05
N HIS A 479 -12.68 -17.18 -14.14
CA HIS A 479 -13.35 -18.48 -14.14
C HIS A 479 -13.91 -18.84 -12.76
N LEU A 480 -14.28 -17.84 -11.95
CA LEU A 480 -14.71 -18.04 -10.56
C LEU A 480 -15.85 -19.08 -10.45
N GLY A 481 -15.63 -20.15 -9.68
CA GLY A 481 -16.57 -21.27 -9.57
C GLY A 481 -16.67 -22.17 -10.81
N CYS A 482 -15.78 -22.06 -11.79
CA CYS A 482 -15.58 -23.09 -12.83
C CYS A 482 -14.89 -24.33 -12.26
N ILE A 483 -14.85 -25.39 -13.06
CA ILE A 483 -13.91 -26.51 -12.87
C ILE A 483 -12.48 -25.93 -12.83
N ASN A 484 -11.71 -26.34 -11.82
CA ASN A 484 -10.35 -25.84 -11.59
C ASN A 484 -9.30 -26.87 -12.05
N ASP A 485 -8.58 -26.56 -13.12
CA ASP A 485 -7.54 -27.42 -13.71
C ASP A 485 -6.13 -27.18 -13.14
N ARG A 486 -6.01 -26.47 -12.00
CA ARG A 486 -4.78 -26.21 -11.22
C ARG A 486 -3.70 -27.30 -11.31
N LYS A 487 -4.04 -28.58 -11.12
CA LYS A 487 -3.04 -29.68 -11.14
C LYS A 487 -2.35 -29.81 -12.50
N LYS A 488 -3.08 -29.63 -13.60
CA LYS A 488 -2.56 -29.62 -14.98
C LYS A 488 -1.77 -28.33 -15.24
N GLN A 489 -2.30 -27.18 -14.82
CA GLN A 489 -1.65 -25.88 -14.97
C GLN A 489 -0.29 -25.86 -14.25
N LEU A 490 -0.24 -26.23 -12.96
CA LEU A 490 1.00 -26.28 -12.18
C LEU A 490 1.97 -27.32 -12.73
N TRP A 491 1.49 -28.48 -13.20
CA TRP A 491 2.38 -29.45 -13.85
C TRP A 491 3.02 -28.91 -15.13
N GLN A 492 2.33 -28.06 -15.90
CA GLN A 492 2.91 -27.39 -17.06
C GLN A 492 3.91 -26.28 -16.64
N LEU A 493 3.56 -25.49 -15.62
CA LEU A 493 4.36 -24.39 -15.09
C LEU A 493 5.66 -24.87 -14.42
N LEU A 494 5.60 -26.00 -13.71
CA LEU A 494 6.70 -26.53 -12.87
C LEU A 494 7.50 -27.64 -13.56
N LYS A 495 7.43 -27.74 -14.89
CA LYS A 495 8.24 -28.69 -15.67
C LYS A 495 9.73 -28.35 -15.55
N PRO A 496 10.60 -29.35 -15.29
CA PRO A 496 12.04 -29.16 -15.41
C PRO A 496 12.45 -28.74 -16.84
N LEU A 497 13.27 -27.69 -16.92
CA LEU A 497 13.78 -27.09 -18.17
C LEU A 497 14.53 -28.07 -19.08
N SER A 498 14.97 -29.21 -18.55
CA SER A 498 15.61 -30.31 -19.29
C SER A 498 14.74 -30.98 -20.37
N THR A 499 13.44 -30.65 -20.45
CA THR A 499 12.49 -31.29 -21.39
C THR A 499 12.04 -30.42 -22.56
N GLN A 500 12.53 -29.18 -22.70
CA GLN A 500 12.17 -28.27 -23.80
C GLN A 500 13.22 -28.15 -24.92
N LYS A 501 14.20 -29.06 -24.98
CA LYS A 501 15.14 -29.20 -26.10
C LYS A 501 14.99 -30.53 -26.83
N LYS A 502 13.97 -30.63 -27.70
CA LYS A 502 13.87 -31.55 -28.83
C LYS A 502 13.06 -30.89 -29.94
#